data_AF-A0A7J2TP57-F1
#
_entry.id   AF-A0A7J2TP57-F1
#
_cell.length_a   1.000
_cell.length_b   1.000
_cell.length_c   1.000
_cell.angle_alpha   90.00
_cell.angle_beta   90.00
_cell.angle_gamma   90.00
#
_symmetry.space_group_name_H-M   'P 1'
#
loop_
_entity.id
_entity.type
_entity.pdbx_description
1 polymer ?
#
loop_
_entity_poly.entity_id
_entity_poly.type
_entity_poly.pdbx_seq_one_letter_code
_entity_poly.pdbx_strand_id
1 'polypeptide(L)'
;MAMEKIARKIPASLWNEASEKLVDMVLNSSNASKMPSDLAKTILYYWQRDQLATEVGLQRLLEASMLLEPEKTISLMEELGLLEIVAMLKETPRQ
;
A
#
# COMPACT_ATOMS: atom_id res chain seq x y z
N MET A 1 13.01 -0.82 -1.72
CA MET A 1 13.28 -1.89 -2.70
C MET A 1 12.21 -2.99 -2.69
N ALA A 2 11.83 -3.58 -1.54
CA ALA A 2 10.81 -4.64 -1.53
C ALA A 2 9.42 -4.14 -1.99
N MET A 3 8.91 -3.06 -1.40
CA MET A 3 7.59 -2.50 -1.75
C MET A 3 7.53 -1.96 -3.19
N GLU A 4 8.64 -1.45 -3.72
CA GLU A 4 8.75 -1.02 -5.12
C GLU A 4 8.54 -2.20 -6.08
N LYS A 5 9.20 -3.34 -5.82
CA LYS A 5 9.04 -4.56 -6.63
C LYS A 5 7.60 -5.09 -6.56
N ILE A 6 6.97 -5.00 -5.39
CA ILE A 6 5.59 -5.44 -5.19
C ILE A 6 4.61 -4.52 -5.92
N ALA A 7 4.77 -3.20 -5.82
CA ALA A 7 3.92 -2.24 -6.50
C ALA A 7 3.96 -2.43 -8.03
N ARG A 8 5.13 -2.72 -8.60
CA ARG A 8 5.30 -3.06 -10.03
C ARG A 8 4.52 -4.29 -10.50
N LYS A 9 4.19 -5.20 -9.58
CA LYS A 9 3.45 -6.43 -9.88
C LYS A 9 1.94 -6.22 -9.87
N ILE A 10 1.45 -5.08 -9.37
CA ILE A 10 0.02 -4.76 -9.42
C ILE A 10 -0.34 -4.42 -10.88
N PRO A 11 -1.29 -5.15 -11.49
CA PRO A 11 -1.78 -4.83 -12.83
C PRO A 11 -2.34 -3.40 -12.90
N ALA A 12 -2.04 -2.67 -13.97
CA ALA A 12 -2.53 -1.29 -14.15
C ALA A 12 -4.06 -1.18 -14.09
N SER A 13 -4.78 -2.23 -14.49
CA SER A 13 -6.25 -2.30 -14.41
C SER A 13 -6.78 -2.25 -12.97
N LEU A 14 -5.95 -2.57 -11.97
CA LEU A 14 -6.31 -2.58 -10.56
C LEU A 14 -5.72 -1.39 -9.78
N TRP A 15 -4.97 -0.49 -10.42
CA TRP A 15 -4.29 0.60 -9.70
C TRP A 15 -5.25 1.54 -8.98
N ASN A 16 -6.37 1.91 -9.62
CA ASN A 16 -7.36 2.78 -9.00
C ASN A 16 -8.02 2.09 -7.79
N GLU A 17 -8.50 0.86 -7.97
CA GLU A 17 -9.16 0.10 -6.90
C GLU A 17 -8.21 -0.17 -5.73
N ALA A 18 -6.97 -0.59 -6.02
CA ALA A 18 -5.96 -0.82 -5.00
C ALA A 18 -5.63 0.48 -4.25
N SER A 19 -5.45 1.59 -4.98
CA SER A 19 -5.17 2.90 -4.38
C SER A 19 -6.30 3.33 -3.44
N GLU A 20 -7.56 3.24 -3.88
CA GLU A 20 -8.73 3.62 -3.10
C GLU A 20 -8.83 2.79 -1.81
N LYS A 21 -8.74 1.46 -1.92
CA LYS A 21 -8.83 0.56 -0.76
C LYS A 21 -7.66 0.72 0.21
N LEU A 22 -6.45 0.96 -0.28
CA LEU A 22 -5.29 1.22 0.58
C LEU A 22 -5.40 2.57 1.29
N VAL A 23 -5.91 3.61 0.60
CA VAL A 23 -6.20 4.91 1.20
C VAL A 23 -7.21 4.76 2.34
N ASP A 24 -8.32 4.08 2.10
CA ASP A 24 -9.35 3.85 3.12
C ASP A 24 -8.78 3.10 4.33
N MET A 25 -7.92 2.11 4.10
CA MET A 25 -7.26 1.37 5.16
C MET A 25 -6.32 2.24 5.98
N VAL A 26 -5.51 3.09 5.33
CA VAL A 26 -4.56 3.97 6.00
C VAL A 26 -5.29 5.03 6.83
N LEU A 27 -6.34 5.65 6.28
CA LEU A 27 -7.10 6.70 6.96
C LEU A 27 -7.90 6.17 8.17
N ASN A 28 -8.41 4.94 8.09
CA ASN A 28 -9.22 4.33 9.13
C ASN A 28 -8.42 3.40 10.07
N SER A 29 -7.10 3.38 9.96
CA SER A 29 -6.25 2.53 10.80
C SER A 29 -6.25 2.99 12.26
N SER A 30 -6.50 2.07 13.18
CA SER A 30 -6.33 2.28 14.63
C SER A 30 -4.86 2.44 15.04
N ASN A 31 -3.92 2.16 14.13
CA ASN A 31 -2.49 2.22 14.33
C ASN A 31 -1.85 3.51 13.79
N ALA A 32 -2.64 4.52 13.40
CA ALA A 32 -2.15 5.74 12.76
C ALA A 32 -0.99 6.45 13.48
N SER A 33 -0.86 6.28 14.80
CA SER A 33 0.29 6.80 15.59
C SER A 33 1.64 6.20 15.21
N LYS A 34 1.67 5.03 14.56
CA LYS A 34 2.88 4.38 14.02
C LYS A 34 3.32 4.98 12.68
N MET A 35 2.50 5.81 12.04
CA MET A 35 2.80 6.41 10.74
C MET A 35 3.95 7.43 10.88
N PRO A 36 5.10 7.23 10.20
CA PRO A 36 6.16 8.22 10.17
C PRO A 36 5.67 9.48 9.47
N SER A 37 5.99 10.65 10.05
CA SER A 37 5.54 11.95 9.51
C SER A 37 5.95 12.15 8.05
N ASP A 38 7.15 11.70 7.66
CA ASP A 38 7.63 11.88 6.29
C ASP A 38 6.93 10.95 5.28
N LEU A 39 6.52 9.75 5.71
CA LEU A 39 5.70 8.87 4.88
C LEU A 39 4.31 9.47 4.67
N ALA A 40 3.68 10.00 5.73
CA ALA A 40 2.41 10.70 5.64
C ALA A 40 2.47 11.92 4.69
N LYS A 41 3.49 12.78 4.86
CA LYS A 41 3.70 13.95 3.96
C LYS A 41 3.89 13.51 2.51
N THR A 42 4.62 12.43 2.28
CA THR A 42 4.84 11.88 0.94
C THR A 42 3.54 11.40 0.29
N ILE A 43 2.70 10.69 1.04
CA ILE A 43 1.37 10.26 0.56
C ILE A 43 0.50 11.47 0.24
N LEU A 44 0.45 12.47 1.12
CA LEU A 44 -0.30 13.71 0.87
C LEU A 44 0.21 14.48 -0.36
N TYR A 45 1.52 14.52 -0.58
CA TYR A 45 2.14 15.15 -1.75
C TYR A 45 1.65 14.51 -3.07
N TYR A 46 1.59 13.18 -3.12
CA TYR A 46 1.09 12.43 -4.28
C TYR A 46 -0.43 12.55 -4.42
N TRP A 47 -1.17 12.55 -3.31
CA TRP A 47 -2.62 12.76 -3.32
C TRP A 47 -2.97 14.08 -4.00
N GLN A 48 -2.35 15.18 -3.59
CA GLN A 48 -2.63 16.52 -4.13
C GLN A 48 -2.37 16.65 -5.65
N ARG A 49 -1.66 15.69 -6.24
CA ARG A 49 -1.31 15.65 -7.68
C ARG A 49 -2.06 14.56 -8.44
N ASP A 50 -2.99 13.87 -7.80
CA ASP A 50 -3.71 12.72 -8.35
C ASP A 50 -2.75 11.58 -8.79
N GLN A 51 -1.69 11.37 -8.01
CA GLN A 51 -0.62 10.40 -8.33
C GLN A 51 -0.60 9.17 -7.41
N LEU A 52 -1.66 8.95 -6.62
CA LEU A 52 -1.72 7.77 -5.75
C LEU A 52 -1.94 6.47 -6.52
N ALA A 53 -2.73 6.50 -7.59
CA ALA A 53 -2.92 5.38 -8.51
C ALA A 53 -1.79 5.29 -9.56
N THR A 54 -0.55 5.41 -9.12
CA THR A 54 0.66 5.19 -9.94
C THR A 54 1.56 4.17 -9.24
N GLU A 55 2.54 3.59 -9.94
CA GLU A 55 3.50 2.67 -9.33
C GLU A 55 4.13 3.26 -8.05
N VAL A 56 4.55 4.52 -8.09
CA VAL A 56 5.19 5.21 -6.95
C VAL A 56 4.16 5.51 -5.85
N GLY A 57 2.95 5.93 -6.21
CA GLY A 57 1.87 6.17 -5.25
C GLY A 57 1.47 4.90 -4.51
N LEU A 58 1.24 3.81 -5.25
CA LEU A 58 0.92 2.49 -4.72
C LEU A 58 2.03 1.93 -3.85
N GLN A 59 3.30 2.14 -4.21
CA GLN A 59 4.42 1.78 -3.35
C GLN A 59 4.32 2.44 -1.98
N ARG A 60 4.02 3.74 -1.91
CA ARG A 60 3.92 4.48 -0.64
C ARG A 60 2.70 4.09 0.17
N LEU A 61 1.59 3.85 -0.49
CA LEU A 61 0.38 3.32 0.15
C LEU A 61 0.64 1.92 0.72
N LEU A 62 1.25 1.01 -0.04
CA LEU A 62 1.62 -0.33 0.44
C LEU A 62 2.58 -0.28 1.63
N GLU A 63 3.59 0.60 1.58
CA GLU A 63 4.53 0.80 2.69
C GLU A 63 3.79 1.23 3.96
N ALA A 64 2.87 2.19 3.84
CA ALA A 64 2.02 2.63 4.94
C ALA A 64 1.08 1.52 5.44
N SER A 65 0.35 0.86 4.54
CA SER A 65 -0.61 -0.19 4.90
C SER A 65 0.08 -1.38 5.57
N MET A 66 1.25 -1.82 5.08
CA MET A 66 2.01 -2.90 5.72
C MET A 66 2.55 -2.52 7.10
N LEU A 67 2.86 -1.24 7.32
CA LEU A 67 3.30 -0.76 8.63
C LEU A 67 2.14 -0.69 9.64
N LEU A 68 0.98 -0.22 9.18
CA LEU A 68 -0.17 0.06 10.03
C LEU A 68 -1.05 -1.17 10.27
N GLU A 69 -1.34 -1.93 9.21
CA GLU A 69 -2.32 -3.01 9.18
C GLU A 69 -1.83 -4.17 8.27
N PRO A 70 -0.72 -4.85 8.60
CA PRO A 70 -0.11 -5.85 7.71
C PRO A 70 -1.05 -7.00 7.35
N GLU A 71 -1.79 -7.54 8.33
CA GLU A 71 -2.74 -8.63 8.09
C GLU A 71 -3.87 -8.19 7.15
N LYS A 72 -4.44 -7.00 7.36
CA LYS A 72 -5.50 -6.46 6.49
C LYS A 72 -4.98 -6.14 5.09
N THR A 73 -3.74 -5.67 4.97
CA THR A 73 -3.10 -5.41 3.68
C THR A 73 -2.95 -6.71 2.88
N ILE A 74 -2.52 -7.79 3.54
CA ILE A 74 -2.43 -9.11 2.92
C ILE A 74 -3.81 -9.61 2.47
N SER A 75 -4.82 -9.51 3.34
CA SER A 75 -6.21 -9.90 3.00
C SER A 75 -6.76 -9.09 1.83
N LEU A 76 -6.49 -7.79 1.77
CA LEU A 76 -6.89 -6.94 0.65
C LEU A 76 -6.26 -7.40 -0.67
N MET A 77 -4.97 -7.74 -0.69
CA MET A 77 -4.32 -8.26 -1.89
C MET A 77 -4.90 -9.62 -2.33
N GLU A 78 -5.29 -10.46 -1.37
CA GLU A 78 -5.97 -11.72 -1.63
C GLU A 78 -7.37 -11.50 -2.24
N GLU A 79 -8.15 -10.56 -1.71
CA GLU A 79 -9.46 -10.16 -2.25
C GLU A 79 -9.37 -9.61 -3.68
N LEU A 80 -8.28 -8.90 -4.01
CA LEU A 80 -7.98 -8.42 -5.36
C LEU A 80 -7.45 -9.52 -6.30
N GLY A 81 -7.31 -10.76 -5.81
CA GLY A 81 -6.79 -11.90 -6.58
C GLY A 81 -5.28 -11.87 -6.81
N LEU A 82 -4.54 -11.04 -6.08
CA LEU A 82 -3.11 -10.80 -6.27
C LEU A 82 -2.25 -11.79 -5.46
N LEU A 83 -2.44 -13.09 -5.70
CA LEU A 83 -1.81 -14.16 -4.92
C LEU A 83 -0.27 -14.14 -4.94
N GLU A 84 0.35 -13.74 -6.06
CA GLU A 84 1.82 -13.56 -6.15
C GLU A 84 2.28 -12.47 -5.16
N ILE A 85 1.56 -11.35 -5.10
CA ILE A 85 1.85 -10.26 -4.19
C ILE A 85 1.66 -10.68 -2.74
N VAL A 86 0.61 -11.45 -2.43
CA VAL A 86 0.38 -12.02 -1.11
C VAL A 86 1.57 -12.85 -0.63
N ALA A 87 2.13 -13.70 -1.50
CA ALA A 87 3.33 -14.49 -1.18
C ALA A 87 4.52 -13.56 -0.88
N MET A 88 4.77 -12.58 -1.75
CA MET A 88 5.88 -11.62 -1.56
C MET A 88 5.75 -10.79 -0.27
N LEU A 89 4.53 -10.39 0.11
CA LEU A 89 4.29 -9.64 1.34
C LEU A 89 4.52 -10.49 2.59
N LYS A 90 4.17 -11.79 2.54
CA LYS A 90 4.42 -12.74 3.64
C LYS A 90 5.90 -13.07 3.82
N GLU A 91 6.66 -13.08 2.73
CA GLU A 91 8.11 -13.33 2.73
C GLU A 91 8.93 -12.10 3.11
N THR A 92 8.35 -10.90 3.05
CA THR A 92 9.02 -9.67 3.45
C THR A 92 9.10 -9.62 4.99
N PRO A 93 10.31 -9.63 5.59
CA PRO A 93 10.43 -9.59 7.04
C PRO A 93 9.84 -8.28 7.60
N ARG A 94 8.99 -8.40 8.62
CA ARG A 94 8.46 -7.28 9.40
C ARG A 94 9.64 -6.64 10.15
N GLN A 95 10.25 -5.61 9.57
CA GLN A 95 11.30 -4.83 10.22
C GLN A 95 10.70 -3.85 11.24
#